data_AF-A0A5C9BQI1-F1
#
_entry.id   AF-A0A5C9BQI1-F1
#
_cell.length_a   1.000
_cell.length_b   1.000
_cell.length_c   1.000
_cell.angle_alpha   90.00
_cell.angle_beta   90.00
_cell.angle_gamma   90.00
#
_symmetry.space_group_name_H-M   'P 1'
#
loop_
_entity.id
_entity.type
_entity.pdbx_description
1 polymer ?
#
loop_
_entity_poly.entity_id
_entity_poly.type
_entity_poly.pdbx_seq_one_letter_code
_entity_poly.pdbx_strand_id
1 'polypeptide(L)'
;MPQFLTVKEAATLTGKSASSIRRVIYPIIQGKNHPDRQHIEPTEDDATKLRLKGENFAWRISEELLRREIPMEPAKPAGDERHDSQPRTAGDVELLAMLRRELDIKNQQITQQSEMLSKQMELISGLSERLREGNILIGSLQKQLTLTDGSHRTESEIVDAKSPTSTSPEKGSDSTKKKAKPKKGFFLGLFR
;
A
#
# COMPACT_ATOMS: atom_id res chain seq x y z
N MET A 1 7.81 -27.16 -26.48
CA MET A 1 8.71 -26.58 -25.47
C MET A 1 7.85 -25.72 -24.56
N PRO A 2 7.81 -25.97 -23.24
CA PRO A 2 7.01 -25.14 -22.34
C PRO A 2 7.53 -23.70 -22.37
N GLN A 3 6.63 -22.74 -22.60
CA GLN A 3 6.98 -21.33 -22.61
C GLN A 3 7.04 -20.82 -21.17
N PHE A 4 8.21 -20.35 -20.76
CA PHE A 4 8.43 -19.77 -19.43
C PHE A 4 8.27 -18.25 -19.48
N LEU A 5 7.32 -17.75 -18.71
CA LEU A 5 6.96 -16.35 -18.62
C LEU A 5 7.51 -15.76 -17.33
N THR A 6 8.03 -14.55 -17.38
CA THR A 6 8.38 -13.82 -16.16
C THR A 6 7.11 -13.48 -15.36
N VAL A 7 7.25 -13.21 -14.07
CA VAL A 7 6.11 -12.80 -13.20
C VAL A 7 5.31 -11.63 -13.79
N LYS A 8 5.96 -10.70 -14.50
CA LYS A 8 5.30 -9.55 -15.14
C LYS A 8 4.48 -9.97 -16.36
N GLU A 9 5.04 -10.79 -17.23
CA GLU A 9 4.34 -11.29 -18.43
C GLU A 9 3.17 -12.20 -18.05
N ALA A 10 3.35 -13.05 -17.04
CA ALA A 10 2.29 -13.87 -16.48
C ALA A 10 1.14 -13.03 -15.91
N ALA A 11 1.46 -11.94 -15.21
CA ALA A 11 0.48 -11.00 -14.69
C ALA A 11 -0.32 -10.32 -15.82
N THR A 12 0.34 -9.89 -16.89
CA THR A 12 -0.34 -9.28 -18.05
C THR A 12 -1.23 -10.27 -18.79
N LEU A 13 -0.80 -11.53 -18.94
CA LEU A 13 -1.57 -12.54 -19.66
C LEU A 13 -2.81 -13.01 -18.88
N THR A 14 -2.68 -13.13 -17.56
CA THR A 14 -3.77 -13.64 -16.71
C THR A 14 -4.71 -12.54 -16.18
N GLY A 15 -4.36 -11.27 -16.37
CA GLY A 15 -5.05 -10.13 -15.76
C GLY A 15 -4.92 -10.07 -14.23
N LYS A 16 -4.09 -10.94 -13.62
CA LYS A 16 -3.85 -10.97 -12.17
C LYS A 16 -2.65 -10.12 -11.80
N SER A 17 -2.61 -9.68 -10.54
CA SER A 17 -1.46 -8.93 -10.03
C SER A 17 -0.20 -9.79 -9.96
N ALA A 18 0.97 -9.19 -10.15
CA ALA A 18 2.26 -9.86 -9.97
C ALA A 18 2.43 -10.49 -8.57
N SER A 19 1.76 -9.93 -7.56
CA SER A 19 1.73 -10.49 -6.21
C SER A 19 0.99 -11.84 -6.16
N SER A 20 -0.12 -11.95 -6.89
CA SER A 20 -0.87 -13.21 -7.02
C SER A 20 -0.01 -14.30 -7.67
N ILE A 21 0.71 -13.97 -8.74
CA ILE A 21 1.61 -14.91 -9.41
C ILE A 21 2.73 -15.38 -8.46
N ARG A 22 3.31 -14.49 -7.65
CA ARG A 22 4.32 -14.88 -6.65
C ARG A 22 3.77 -15.82 -5.57
N ARG A 23 2.50 -15.66 -5.17
CA ARG A 23 1.85 -16.55 -4.18
C ARG A 23 1.69 -17.98 -4.69
N VAL A 24 1.59 -18.18 -6.00
CA VAL A 24 1.60 -19.51 -6.61
C VAL A 24 3.02 -20.08 -6.64
N ILE A 25 4.00 -19.24 -6.98
CA ILE A 25 5.41 -19.63 -7.13
C ILE A 25 6.06 -20.00 -5.78
N TYR A 26 5.80 -19.25 -4.71
CA TYR A 26 6.53 -19.43 -3.44
C TYR A 26 6.32 -20.79 -2.74
N PRO A 27 5.10 -21.34 -2.62
CA PRO A 27 4.89 -22.67 -2.05
C PRO A 27 5.67 -23.76 -2.80
N ILE A 28 5.75 -23.65 -4.13
CA ILE A 28 6.42 -24.62 -5.01
C ILE A 28 7.94 -24.58 -4.82
N ILE A 29 8.52 -23.40 -4.61
CA ILE A 29 9.97 -23.25 -4.35
C ILE A 29 10.33 -23.63 -2.90
N GLN A 30 9.43 -23.44 -1.95
CA GLN A 30 9.67 -23.83 -0.56
C GLN A 30 9.61 -25.35 -0.37
N GLY A 31 8.80 -26.04 -1.17
CA GLY A 31 8.75 -27.50 -1.21
C GLY A 31 9.86 -28.09 -2.06
N LYS A 32 10.92 -28.62 -1.43
CA LYS A 32 12.06 -29.29 -2.12
C LYS A 32 11.67 -30.39 -3.12
N ASN A 33 10.48 -30.97 -3.01
CA ASN A 33 10.02 -32.06 -3.85
C ASN A 33 8.59 -31.83 -4.37
N HIS A 34 8.31 -30.61 -4.82
CA HIS A 34 7.01 -30.29 -5.40
C HIS A 34 6.89 -30.88 -6.82
N PRO A 35 5.78 -31.57 -7.18
CA PRO A 35 5.60 -32.14 -8.52
C PRO A 35 5.71 -31.07 -9.61
N ASP A 36 5.18 -29.88 -9.32
CA ASP A 36 5.21 -28.75 -10.25
C ASP A 36 6.53 -27.94 -10.26
N ARG A 37 7.60 -28.41 -9.60
CA ARG A 37 8.90 -27.71 -9.62
C ARG A 37 9.47 -27.58 -11.03
N GLN A 38 9.17 -28.56 -11.89
CA GLN A 38 9.57 -28.59 -13.31
C GLN A 38 8.99 -27.43 -14.13
N HIS A 39 7.95 -26.80 -13.62
CA HIS A 39 7.25 -25.69 -14.27
C HIS A 39 7.75 -24.31 -13.81
N ILE A 40 8.82 -24.23 -13.02
CA ILE A 40 9.39 -22.98 -12.52
C ILE A 40 10.90 -22.92 -12.78
N GLU A 41 11.33 -21.83 -13.41
CA GLU A 41 12.75 -21.52 -13.60
C GLU A 41 13.14 -20.28 -12.76
N PRO A 42 14.39 -20.19 -12.29
CA PRO A 42 15.44 -21.20 -12.33
C PRO A 42 15.23 -22.38 -11.36
N THR A 43 15.86 -23.52 -11.64
CA THR A 43 15.93 -24.68 -10.73
C THR A 43 16.63 -24.30 -9.43
N GLU A 44 16.42 -25.01 -8.32
CA GLU A 44 16.99 -24.65 -7.01
C GLU A 44 18.51 -24.55 -7.04
N ASP A 45 19.16 -25.48 -7.73
CA ASP A 45 20.60 -25.50 -7.91
C ASP A 45 21.11 -24.29 -8.69
N ASP A 46 20.33 -23.81 -9.67
CA ASP A 46 20.72 -22.66 -10.48
C ASP A 46 20.38 -21.35 -9.76
N ALA A 47 19.27 -21.30 -9.02
CA ALA A 47 18.91 -20.19 -8.16
C ALA A 47 19.96 -19.95 -7.05
N THR A 48 20.50 -21.03 -6.47
CA THR A 48 21.57 -20.94 -5.48
C THR A 48 22.90 -20.52 -6.10
N LYS A 49 23.26 -21.04 -7.28
CA LYS A 49 24.44 -20.58 -8.04
C LYS A 49 24.34 -19.10 -8.40
N LEU A 50 23.19 -18.63 -8.87
CA LEU A 50 22.97 -17.23 -9.24
C LEU A 50 23.01 -16.32 -8.00
N ARG A 51 22.48 -16.77 -6.85
CA ARG A 51 22.64 -16.08 -5.56
C ARG A 51 24.09 -15.98 -5.12
N LEU A 52 24.86 -17.07 -5.23
CA LEU A 52 26.28 -17.09 -4.87
C LEU A 52 27.13 -16.19 -5.77
N LYS A 53 26.75 -16.07 -7.04
CA LYS A 53 27.35 -15.15 -8.01
C LYS A 53 26.96 -13.68 -7.80
N GLY A 54 25.97 -13.40 -6.95
CA GLY A 54 25.44 -12.05 -6.74
C GLY A 54 24.59 -11.53 -7.90
N GLU A 55 24.14 -12.41 -8.80
CA GLU A 55 23.29 -12.05 -9.93
C GLU A 55 21.82 -12.08 -9.52
N ASN A 56 21.10 -10.99 -9.80
CA ASN A 56 19.66 -10.93 -9.61
C ASN A 56 18.96 -11.70 -10.73
N PHE A 57 18.16 -12.70 -10.37
CA PHE A 57 17.32 -13.42 -11.31
C PHE A 57 15.83 -13.19 -11.01
N ALA A 58 15.03 -13.25 -12.07
CA ALA A 58 13.58 -13.21 -11.96
C ALA A 58 13.02 -14.64 -12.04
N TRP A 59 12.09 -14.97 -11.15
CA TRP A 59 11.34 -16.21 -11.24
C TRP A 59 10.47 -16.23 -12.49
N ARG A 60 10.50 -17.36 -13.20
CA ARG A 60 9.69 -17.63 -14.38
C ARG A 60 8.81 -18.83 -14.12
N ILE A 61 7.60 -18.79 -14.68
CA ILE A 61 6.57 -19.79 -14.50
C ILE A 61 6.12 -20.27 -15.88
N SER A 62 5.90 -21.57 -16.01
CA SER A 62 5.39 -22.14 -17.26
C SER A 62 3.91 -21.80 -17.44
N GLU A 63 3.51 -21.64 -18.69
CA GLU A 63 2.12 -21.36 -19.05
C GLU A 63 1.15 -22.48 -18.61
N GLU A 64 1.59 -23.73 -18.59
CA GLU A 64 0.77 -24.88 -18.16
C GLU A 64 0.35 -24.77 -16.69
N LEU A 65 1.28 -24.34 -15.83
CA LEU A 65 0.99 -24.14 -14.41
C LEU A 65 0.06 -22.96 -14.20
N LEU A 66 0.25 -21.87 -14.96
CA LEU A 66 -0.65 -20.73 -14.93
C LEU A 66 -2.07 -21.15 -15.32
N ARG A 67 -2.25 -21.95 -16.37
CA ARG A 67 -3.58 -22.41 -16.81
C ARG A 67 -4.28 -23.31 -15.78
N ARG A 68 -3.53 -24.07 -14.97
CA ARG A 68 -4.08 -24.95 -13.93
C ARG A 68 -4.48 -24.20 -12.66
N GLU A 69 -3.59 -23.36 -12.14
CA GLU A 69 -3.77 -22.65 -10.85
C GLU A 69 -4.57 -21.35 -10.99
N ILE A 70 -4.57 -20.77 -12.18
CA ILE A 70 -5.34 -19.59 -12.51
C ILE A 70 -6.28 -20.02 -13.62
N PRO A 71 -7.54 -20.38 -13.29
CA PRO A 71 -8.59 -20.45 -14.30
C PRO A 71 -8.58 -19.11 -15.01
N MET A 72 -8.07 -19.12 -16.23
CA MET A 72 -8.09 -17.97 -17.11
C MET A 72 -9.55 -17.83 -17.44
N GLU A 73 -10.28 -16.94 -16.75
CA GLU A 73 -11.54 -16.46 -17.29
C GLU A 73 -11.16 -15.93 -18.67
N PRO A 74 -11.61 -16.58 -19.77
CA PRO A 74 -11.32 -16.04 -21.08
C PRO A 74 -11.89 -14.62 -21.05
N ALA A 75 -11.05 -13.63 -21.31
CA ALA A 75 -11.48 -12.26 -21.49
C ALA A 75 -12.67 -12.32 -22.45
N LYS A 76 -13.87 -12.11 -21.90
CA LYS A 76 -15.16 -12.36 -22.50
C LYS A 76 -15.17 -11.79 -23.92
N PRO A 77 -15.07 -12.59 -25.00
CA PRO A 77 -15.41 -12.06 -26.30
C PRO A 77 -16.91 -11.79 -26.24
N ALA A 78 -17.29 -10.53 -26.45
CA ALA A 78 -18.67 -10.15 -26.62
C ALA A 78 -19.22 -10.91 -27.84
N GLY A 79 -20.00 -11.95 -27.59
CA GLY A 79 -20.72 -12.71 -28.62
C GLY A 79 -20.14 -14.11 -28.85
N ASP A 80 -20.55 -15.08 -28.05
CA ASP A 80 -21.01 -16.35 -28.61
C ASP A 80 -21.89 -17.07 -27.56
N GLU A 81 -23.20 -17.04 -27.78
CA GLU A 81 -24.14 -17.92 -27.11
C GLU A 81 -24.07 -19.29 -27.79
N ARG A 82 -23.32 -20.25 -27.20
CA ARG A 82 -23.48 -21.71 -27.41
C ARG A 82 -22.48 -22.48 -26.55
N HIS A 83 -22.75 -22.58 -25.26
CA HIS A 83 -22.32 -23.72 -24.45
C HIS A 83 -23.32 -23.89 -23.30
N ASP A 84 -24.51 -24.38 -23.63
CA ASP A 84 -25.43 -24.90 -22.63
C ASP A 84 -25.88 -26.30 -23.05
N SER A 85 -25.16 -27.30 -22.55
CA SER A 85 -25.64 -28.68 -22.43
C SER A 85 -24.66 -29.50 -21.59
N GLN A 86 -24.37 -29.07 -20.37
CA GLN A 86 -24.11 -30.03 -19.30
C GLN A 86 -25.41 -30.14 -18.49
N PRO A 87 -25.87 -31.37 -18.16
CA PRO A 87 -27.01 -31.52 -17.28
C PRO A 87 -26.59 -30.95 -15.92
N ARG A 88 -27.08 -29.74 -15.61
CA ARG A 88 -26.90 -29.12 -14.29
C ARG A 88 -27.36 -30.13 -13.26
N THR A 89 -26.43 -30.62 -12.45
CA THR A 89 -26.80 -31.53 -11.37
C THR A 89 -27.63 -30.73 -10.37
N ALA A 90 -28.54 -31.39 -9.63
CA ALA A 90 -29.36 -30.70 -8.63
C ALA A 90 -28.51 -29.89 -7.62
N GLY A 91 -27.27 -30.34 -7.36
CA GLY A 91 -26.30 -29.63 -6.52
C GLY A 91 -25.80 -28.31 -7.11
N ASP A 92 -25.68 -28.19 -8.44
CA ASP A 92 -25.24 -26.94 -9.08
C ASP A 92 -26.31 -25.85 -8.97
N VAL A 93 -27.58 -26.22 -9.04
CA VAL A 93 -28.70 -25.28 -8.87
C VAL A 93 -28.78 -24.78 -7.43
N GLU A 94 -28.56 -25.68 -6.46
CA GLU A 94 -28.55 -25.31 -5.04
C GLU A 94 -27.35 -24.42 -4.69
N LEU A 95 -26.15 -24.74 -5.21
CA LEU A 95 -24.96 -23.91 -5.05
C LEU A 95 -25.16 -22.52 -5.66
N LEU A 96 -25.71 -22.43 -6.87
CA LEU A 96 -26.00 -21.14 -7.50
C LEU A 96 -27.04 -20.32 -6.71
N ALA A 97 -28.05 -20.98 -6.14
CA ALA A 97 -29.03 -20.32 -5.28
C ALA A 97 -28.39 -19.81 -3.98
N MET A 98 -27.47 -20.58 -3.39
CA MET A 98 -26.72 -20.18 -2.19
C MET A 98 -25.80 -18.99 -2.49
N LEU A 99 -25.02 -19.06 -3.56
CA LEU A 99 -24.14 -17.97 -4.00
C LEU A 99 -24.92 -16.69 -4.30
N ARG A 100 -26.10 -16.82 -4.93
CA ARG A 100 -26.97 -15.67 -5.19
C ARG A 100 -27.47 -15.03 -3.90
N ARG A 101 -27.93 -15.83 -2.92
CA ARG A 101 -28.31 -15.31 -1.59
C ARG A 101 -27.13 -14.62 -0.91
N GLU A 102 -25.94 -15.21 -0.97
CA GLU A 102 -24.76 -14.62 -0.35
C GLU A 102 -24.39 -13.27 -1.00
N LEU A 103 -24.49 -13.17 -2.33
CA LEU A 103 -24.31 -11.92 -3.04
C LEU A 103 -25.35 -10.88 -2.64
N ASP A 104 -26.62 -11.26 -2.53
CA ASP A 104 -27.69 -10.36 -2.11
C ASP A 104 -27.45 -9.85 -0.68
N ILE A 105 -27.05 -10.73 0.25
CA ILE A 105 -26.70 -10.36 1.63
C ILE A 105 -25.51 -9.40 1.65
N LYS A 106 -24.45 -9.70 0.89
CA LYS A 106 -23.26 -8.83 0.83
C LYS A 106 -23.59 -7.48 0.22
N ASN A 107 -24.43 -7.42 -0.82
CA ASN A 107 -24.88 -6.17 -1.41
C ASN A 107 -25.70 -5.33 -0.42
N GLN A 108 -26.58 -5.97 0.36
CA GLN A 108 -27.31 -5.29 1.44
C GLN A 108 -26.34 -4.74 2.50
N GLN A 109 -25.35 -5.52 2.91
CA GLN A 109 -24.35 -5.08 3.87
C GLN A 109 -23.53 -3.88 3.36
N ILE A 110 -23.11 -3.91 2.09
CA ILE A 110 -22.42 -2.78 1.43
C ILE A 110 -23.30 -1.53 1.45
N THR A 111 -24.60 -1.67 1.15
CA THR A 111 -25.55 -0.55 1.15
C THR A 111 -25.69 0.05 2.55
N GLN A 112 -25.87 -0.79 3.57
CA GLN A 112 -25.95 -0.34 4.97
C GLN A 112 -24.66 0.35 5.44
N GLN A 113 -23.49 -0.17 5.05
CA GLN A 113 -22.21 0.47 5.34
C GLN A 113 -22.09 1.82 4.62
N SER A 114 -22.52 1.91 3.38
CA SER A 114 -22.53 3.16 2.62
C SER A 114 -23.41 4.23 3.28
N GLU A 115 -24.60 3.85 3.76
CA GLU A 115 -25.48 4.76 4.50
C GLU A 115 -24.90 5.22 5.84
N MET A 116 -24.20 4.32 6.54
CA MET A 116 -23.52 4.67 7.78
C MET A 116 -22.37 5.65 7.51
N LEU A 117 -21.58 5.40 6.47
CA LEU A 117 -20.49 6.30 6.05
C LEU A 117 -21.03 7.67 5.63
N SER A 118 -22.16 7.74 4.90
CA SER A 118 -22.75 9.01 4.51
C SER A 118 -23.21 9.82 5.73
N LYS A 119 -23.84 9.18 6.73
CA LYS A 119 -24.22 9.83 7.99
C LYS A 119 -22.99 10.33 8.77
N GLN A 120 -21.91 9.55 8.81
CA GLN A 120 -20.67 9.99 9.45
C GLN A 120 -20.04 11.18 8.71
N MET A 121 -20.05 11.16 7.38
CA MET A 121 -19.55 12.26 6.55
C MET A 121 -20.34 13.55 6.82
N GLU A 122 -21.67 13.45 6.93
CA GLU A 122 -22.55 14.57 7.28
C GLU A 122 -22.21 15.15 8.66
N LEU A 123 -22.06 14.29 9.68
CA LEU A 123 -21.67 14.71 11.03
C LEU A 123 -20.30 15.40 11.04
N ILE A 124 -19.31 14.86 10.32
CA ILE A 124 -17.98 15.45 10.21
C ILE A 124 -18.07 16.81 9.52
N SER A 125 -18.86 16.92 8.45
CA SER A 125 -19.05 18.19 7.75
C SER A 125 -19.65 19.25 8.66
N GLY A 126 -20.73 18.93 9.39
CA GLY A 126 -21.36 19.85 10.35
C GLY A 126 -20.44 20.24 11.52
N LEU A 127 -19.66 19.31 12.05
CA LEU A 127 -18.64 19.62 13.07
C LEU A 127 -17.54 20.52 12.51
N SER A 128 -17.08 20.27 11.28
CA SER A 128 -16.05 21.07 10.62
C SER A 128 -16.51 22.50 10.35
N GLU A 129 -17.78 22.67 9.99
CA GLU A 129 -18.40 23.99 9.79
C GLU A 129 -18.49 24.75 11.11
N ARG A 130 -18.99 24.12 12.18
CA ARG A 130 -19.02 24.73 13.51
C ARG A 130 -17.63 25.09 14.02
N LEU A 131 -16.62 24.25 13.79
CA LEU A 131 -15.24 24.57 14.16
C LEU A 131 -14.69 25.74 13.35
N ARG A 132 -15.02 25.81 12.05
CA ARG A 132 -14.65 26.93 11.19
C ARG A 132 -15.30 28.22 11.66
N GLU A 133 -16.60 28.22 11.94
CA GLU A 133 -17.33 29.36 12.51
C GLU A 133 -16.75 29.77 13.86
N GLY A 134 -16.46 28.81 14.74
CA GLY A 134 -15.81 29.05 16.02
C GLY A 134 -14.45 29.70 15.86
N ASN A 135 -13.62 29.22 14.93
CA ASN A 135 -12.32 29.81 14.63
C ASN A 135 -12.43 31.23 14.05
N ILE A 136 -13.43 31.50 13.21
CA ILE A 136 -13.71 32.85 12.70
C ILE A 136 -14.11 33.78 13.85
N LEU A 137 -15.02 33.33 14.73
CA LEU A 137 -15.48 34.11 15.88
C LEU A 137 -14.32 34.41 16.84
N ILE A 138 -13.54 33.39 17.20
CA ILE A 138 -12.36 33.55 18.07
C ILE A 138 -11.36 34.50 17.42
N GLY A 139 -11.09 34.36 16.12
CA GLY A 139 -10.22 35.28 15.39
C GLY A 139 -10.74 36.71 15.38
N SER A 140 -12.06 36.90 15.29
CA SER A 140 -12.70 38.23 15.37
C SER A 140 -12.62 38.83 16.78
N LEU A 141 -12.81 38.02 17.83
CA LEU A 141 -12.68 38.41 19.23
C LEU A 141 -11.23 38.78 19.55
N GLN A 142 -10.26 37.97 19.11
CA GLN A 142 -8.85 38.28 19.25
C GLN A 142 -8.51 39.60 18.57
N LYS A 143 -8.99 39.84 17.34
CA LYS A 143 -8.81 41.14 16.66
C LYS A 143 -9.38 42.29 17.47
N GLN A 144 -10.61 42.18 17.96
CA GLN A 144 -11.22 43.23 18.79
C GLN A 144 -10.44 43.48 20.07
N LEU A 145 -10.03 42.42 20.78
CA LEU A 145 -9.22 42.54 22.00
C LEU A 145 -7.86 43.18 21.72
N THR A 146 -7.18 42.80 20.63
CA THR A 146 -5.92 43.42 20.22
C THR A 146 -6.09 44.88 19.79
N LEU A 147 -7.26 45.26 19.26
CA LEU A 147 -7.58 46.65 18.92
C LEU A 147 -7.93 47.47 20.17
N THR A 148 -8.52 46.87 21.20
CA THR A 148 -8.81 47.54 22.49
C THR A 148 -7.60 47.61 23.42
N ASP A 149 -6.66 46.65 23.36
CA ASP A 149 -5.39 46.69 24.10
C ASP A 149 -4.33 47.60 23.45
N GLY A 150 -4.65 48.22 22.31
CA GLY A 150 -3.70 48.97 21.48
C GLY A 150 -3.87 50.48 21.43
N SER A 151 -4.77 51.10 22.20
CA SER A 151 -4.95 52.57 22.20
C SER A 151 -4.03 53.34 23.17
N HIS A 152 -2.87 52.78 23.55
CA HIS A 152 -1.77 53.53 24.18
C HIS A 152 -0.42 52.91 23.80
N ARG A 153 0.03 53.17 22.57
CA ARG A 153 1.48 53.25 22.28
C ARG A 153 1.72 54.09 21.02
N THR A 154 1.45 55.37 21.17
CA THR A 154 2.07 56.42 20.35
C THR A 154 3.58 56.35 20.51
N GLU A 155 4.27 56.15 19.39
CA GLU A 155 5.47 56.88 18.95
C GLU A 155 6.38 57.49 20.03
N SER A 156 7.46 56.77 20.35
CA SER A 156 8.80 57.27 20.73
C SER A 156 9.62 56.00 20.99
N GLU A 157 10.74 55.70 20.35
CA GLU A 157 11.96 56.50 20.29
C GLU A 157 12.92 55.75 19.36
N ILE A 158 13.34 56.42 18.29
CA ILE A 158 14.46 55.99 17.45
C ILE A 158 15.73 56.34 18.24
N VAL A 159 16.60 55.36 18.50
CA VAL A 159 18.01 55.66 18.86
C VAL A 159 18.97 54.78 18.07
N ASP A 160 19.89 55.49 17.45
CA ASP A 160 20.92 55.19 16.46
C ASP A 160 21.83 53.97 16.61
N ALA A 161 22.04 53.35 15.45
CA ALA A 161 23.30 52.96 14.80
C ALA A 161 24.63 52.99 15.58
N LYS A 162 25.37 51.85 15.53
CA LYS A 162 26.78 51.83 15.09
C LYS A 162 27.28 50.45 14.67
N SER A 163 27.49 50.25 13.37
CA SER A 163 28.50 49.31 12.83
C SER A 163 29.85 50.03 12.72
N PRO A 164 30.98 49.33 12.88
CA PRO A 164 31.78 49.06 11.68
C PRO A 164 32.58 47.72 11.69
N THR A 165 32.59 47.07 10.51
CA THR A 165 33.77 46.63 9.73
C THR A 165 35.02 46.08 10.45
N SER A 166 35.41 44.82 10.18
CA SER A 166 36.61 44.47 9.38
C SER A 166 37.09 43.00 9.52
N THR A 167 37.24 42.33 8.37
CA THR A 167 38.33 41.43 7.94
C THR A 167 38.66 40.10 8.67
N SER A 168 38.53 39.00 7.90
CA SER A 168 39.16 37.67 8.04
C SER A 168 40.71 37.74 7.95
N PRO A 169 41.51 36.74 8.43
CA PRO A 169 41.78 35.51 7.64
C PRO A 169 42.09 34.19 8.42
N GLU A 170 41.87 33.09 7.71
CA GLU A 170 42.57 31.78 7.65
C GLU A 170 43.29 31.11 8.86
N LYS A 171 43.09 29.77 8.89
CA LYS A 171 44.10 28.67 8.97
C LYS A 171 44.19 27.84 10.26
N GLY A 172 43.82 26.55 10.13
CA GLY A 172 44.69 25.45 10.56
C GLY A 172 44.22 24.54 11.72
N SER A 173 44.14 23.24 11.40
CA SER A 173 44.76 22.13 12.15
C SER A 173 44.04 21.45 13.34
N ASP A 174 43.53 20.25 13.02
CA ASP A 174 43.69 18.95 13.72
C ASP A 174 43.11 18.59 15.10
N SER A 175 42.61 17.34 15.11
CA SER A 175 42.46 16.38 16.23
C SER A 175 41.29 16.63 17.20
N THR A 176 40.38 15.68 17.48
CA THR A 176 40.61 14.35 18.05
C THR A 176 39.31 13.52 18.08
N LYS A 177 39.48 12.20 18.00
CA LYS A 177 38.48 11.13 18.17
C LYS A 177 37.88 11.12 19.58
N LYS A 178 36.55 10.96 19.73
CA LYS A 178 35.95 10.25 20.89
C LYS A 178 34.76 9.36 20.48
N LYS A 179 34.89 8.09 20.85
CA LYS A 179 33.95 6.98 20.70
C LYS A 179 32.66 7.21 21.50
N ALA A 180 31.50 6.82 20.96
CA ALA A 180 30.29 6.55 21.74
C ALA A 180 29.80 5.11 21.47
N LYS A 181 29.56 4.37 22.55
CA LYS A 181 29.23 2.94 22.61
C LYS A 181 27.77 2.67 22.18
N PRO A 182 27.44 1.48 21.65
CA PRO A 182 26.07 1.11 21.28
C PRO A 182 25.22 0.79 22.53
N LYS A 183 24.03 1.39 22.63
CA LYS A 183 23.03 0.99 23.65
C LYS A 183 22.18 -0.16 23.13
N LYS A 184 22.29 -1.29 23.83
CA LYS A 184 21.48 -2.51 23.71
C LYS A 184 19.98 -2.23 23.96
N GLY A 185 19.15 -2.89 23.14
CA GLY A 185 17.98 -3.67 23.57
C GLY A 185 16.81 -2.96 24.26
N PHE A 186 15.81 -2.56 23.47
CA PHE A 186 14.45 -2.21 23.94
C PHE A 186 13.40 -3.14 23.29
N PHE A 187 13.61 -4.46 23.39
CA PHE A 187 12.58 -5.46 23.04
C PHE A 187 12.52 -6.51 24.14
N LEU A 188 11.85 -6.17 25.24
CA LEU A 188 11.39 -7.12 26.27
C LEU A 188 10.19 -6.47 26.96
N GLY A 189 9.00 -6.73 26.45
CA GLY A 189 7.77 -6.20 27.05
C GLY A 189 6.49 -6.30 26.22
N LEU A 190 6.34 -7.27 25.33
CA LEU A 190 5.10 -7.43 24.56
C LEU A 190 4.75 -8.88 24.20
N PHE A 191 5.00 -9.81 25.12
CA PHE A 191 4.30 -11.10 25.16
C PHE A 191 4.25 -11.58 26.61
N ARG A 192 3.12 -11.39 27.26
CA ARG A 192 2.62 -12.27 28.32
C ARG A 192 1.13 -12.47 28.08
#